data_AF-A0A3D4UHR1-F1
#
_entry.id   AF-A0A3D4UHR1-F1
#
_cell.length_a   1.000
_cell.length_b   1.000
_cell.length_c   1.000
_cell.angle_alpha   90.00
_cell.angle_beta   90.00
_cell.angle_gamma   90.00
#
_symmetry.space_group_name_H-M   'P 1'
#
loop_
_entity.id
_entity.type
_entity.pdbx_description
1 polymer ?
#
loop_
_entity_poly.entity_id
_entity_poly.type
_entity_poly.pdbx_seq_one_letter_code
_entity_poly.pdbx_strand_id
1 'polypeptide(L)'
;MSEPFPAHPADDLARAFVVGCKKSGTTWMQALLEVHPQVCSRGEAGFAPLLATPMFEQLNAYNKQQRAGEINTYSGADALTLARFAINTLQRKWIDMLPEPERAQVRVIADKSPEHALSLDVLNAIYPKMKAIHIIRDGRDCLVSGWHYNIRGNAKAFRSQFVSMESYASYFAQQQWVPSVTRARQWGAGHPDQYLELRYEALLASPDEQARRIFDFLGVDATGPVIERVIERTSFRSLSGGRDQGETNNQSHFRKGVSGSWREELDPASVRVFEQIAGDTLDALGYPRASAVGV
;
A
#
# COMPACT_ATOMS: atom_id res chain seq x y z
N MET A 1 -20.10 -29.75 -21.90
CA MET A 1 -19.68 -28.34 -21.78
C MET A 1 -19.09 -28.20 -20.38
N SER A 2 -17.83 -27.77 -20.26
CA SER A 2 -17.26 -27.44 -18.95
C SER A 2 -18.08 -26.33 -18.29
N GLU A 3 -18.19 -26.33 -16.96
CA GLU A 3 -18.82 -25.21 -16.26
C GLU A 3 -18.12 -23.90 -16.67
N PRO A 4 -18.89 -22.82 -16.95
CA PRO A 4 -18.32 -21.55 -17.38
C PRO A 4 -17.42 -20.91 -16.30
N PHE A 5 -17.59 -21.29 -15.04
CA PHE A 5 -16.89 -20.72 -13.89
C PHE A 5 -16.51 -21.78 -12.86
N PRO A 6 -15.49 -22.62 -13.13
CA PRO A 6 -15.07 -23.62 -12.17
C PRO A 6 -14.60 -22.95 -10.87
N ALA A 7 -14.94 -23.57 -9.75
CA ALA A 7 -14.38 -23.22 -8.45
C ALA A 7 -12.84 -23.35 -8.51
N HIS A 8 -12.14 -22.43 -7.84
CA HIS A 8 -10.68 -22.44 -7.82
C HIS A 8 -10.17 -22.38 -6.37
N PRO A 9 -9.20 -23.22 -5.96
CA PRO A 9 -8.70 -23.24 -4.57
C PRO A 9 -8.23 -21.88 -4.04
N ALA A 10 -7.72 -21.03 -4.93
CA ALA A 10 -7.31 -19.65 -4.60
C ALA A 10 -8.45 -18.74 -4.09
N ASP A 11 -9.71 -19.07 -4.40
CA ASP A 11 -10.87 -18.27 -3.98
C ASP A 11 -11.10 -18.31 -2.46
N ASP A 12 -10.61 -19.36 -1.81
CA ASP A 12 -10.73 -19.61 -0.37
C ASP A 12 -9.51 -19.12 0.43
N LEU A 13 -8.43 -18.72 -0.23
CA LEU A 13 -7.23 -18.22 0.44
C LEU A 13 -7.51 -16.89 1.17
N ALA A 14 -6.81 -16.64 2.26
CA ALA A 14 -6.92 -15.37 2.97
C ALA A 14 -6.46 -14.20 2.08
N ARG A 15 -7.04 -13.02 2.30
CA ARG A 15 -6.69 -11.79 1.58
C ARG A 15 -5.98 -10.81 2.49
N ALA A 16 -4.87 -10.28 2.01
CA ALA A 16 -4.14 -9.21 2.66
C ALA A 16 -3.96 -8.02 1.71
N PHE A 17 -3.98 -6.81 2.26
CA PHE A 17 -3.80 -5.57 1.52
C PHE A 17 -2.75 -4.70 2.21
N VAL A 18 -1.66 -4.41 1.51
CA VAL A 18 -0.63 -3.47 1.98
C VAL A 18 -1.02 -2.08 1.50
N VAL A 19 -1.27 -1.19 2.46
CA VAL A 19 -1.81 0.14 2.23
C VAL A 19 -0.92 1.22 2.84
N GLY A 20 -1.13 2.47 2.43
CA GLY A 20 -0.47 3.63 3.03
C GLY A 20 -0.32 4.77 2.04
N CYS A 21 0.39 5.82 2.43
CA CYS A 21 0.76 6.85 1.47
C CYS A 21 1.79 6.28 0.48
N LYS A 22 1.75 6.69 -0.79
CA LYS A 22 2.84 6.39 -1.72
C LYS A 22 4.17 6.85 -1.10
N LYS A 23 5.24 6.09 -1.37
CA LYS A 23 6.62 6.37 -0.90
C LYS A 23 6.89 6.15 0.60
N SER A 24 5.95 5.55 1.32
CA SER A 24 6.11 5.13 2.72
C SER A 24 6.89 3.82 2.90
N GLY A 25 7.35 3.17 1.83
CA GLY A 25 8.04 1.88 1.90
C GLY A 25 7.17 0.69 1.49
N THR A 26 6.00 0.92 0.90
CA THR A 26 5.11 -0.15 0.40
C THR A 26 5.79 -1.09 -0.62
N THR A 27 6.74 -0.62 -1.43
CA THR A 27 7.54 -1.51 -2.31
C THR A 27 8.45 -2.44 -1.52
N TRP A 28 9.00 -2.00 -0.38
CA TRP A 28 9.78 -2.88 0.49
C TRP A 28 8.88 -3.93 1.15
N MET A 29 7.69 -3.52 1.61
CA MET A 29 6.67 -4.45 2.11
C MET A 29 6.29 -5.50 1.08
N GLN A 30 6.09 -5.11 -0.18
CA GLN A 30 5.85 -6.06 -1.26
C GLN A 30 7.00 -7.06 -1.41
N ALA A 31 8.25 -6.59 -1.40
CA ALA A 31 9.41 -7.47 -1.51
C ALA A 31 9.50 -8.47 -0.34
N LEU A 32 9.18 -8.05 0.89
CA LEU A 32 9.10 -8.94 2.06
C LEU A 32 8.08 -10.06 1.83
N LEU A 33 6.89 -9.70 1.35
CA LEU A 33 5.81 -10.66 1.10
C LEU A 33 6.11 -11.60 -0.08
N GLU A 34 6.75 -11.10 -1.14
CA GLU A 34 7.10 -11.90 -2.33
C GLU A 34 8.15 -12.99 -2.06
N VAL A 35 9.00 -12.82 -1.03
CA VAL A 35 9.99 -13.83 -0.66
C VAL A 35 9.37 -14.95 0.19
N HIS A 36 8.26 -14.69 0.88
CA HIS A 36 7.66 -15.63 1.81
C HIS A 36 6.92 -16.78 1.07
N PRO A 37 7.23 -18.06 1.34
CA PRO A 37 6.71 -19.19 0.55
C PRO A 37 5.19 -19.38 0.64
N GLN A 38 4.57 -18.93 1.74
CA GLN A 38 3.12 -19.03 1.94
C GLN A 38 2.33 -17.78 1.51
N VAL A 39 2.99 -16.76 0.94
CA VAL A 39 2.35 -15.52 0.51
C VAL A 39 2.55 -15.34 -0.99
N CYS A 40 1.45 -15.21 -1.74
CA CYS A 40 1.49 -14.77 -3.12
C CYS A 40 1.19 -13.28 -3.18
N SER A 41 2.20 -12.46 -3.47
CA SER A 41 2.01 -11.03 -3.71
C SER A 41 2.49 -10.64 -5.11
N ARG A 42 1.73 -9.80 -5.82
CA ARG A 42 2.11 -9.31 -7.14
C ARG A 42 1.64 -7.88 -7.39
N GLY A 43 2.60 -6.98 -7.52
CA GLY A 43 2.42 -5.65 -8.09
C GLY A 43 1.49 -4.72 -7.31
N GLU A 44 1.03 -3.68 -8.02
CA GLU A 44 -0.03 -2.75 -7.60
C GLU A 44 -1.23 -3.00 -8.51
N ALA A 45 -2.21 -3.78 -8.03
CA ALA A 45 -3.35 -4.14 -8.89
C ALA A 45 -4.45 -3.08 -8.89
N GLY A 46 -4.51 -2.24 -7.84
CA GLY A 46 -5.48 -1.16 -7.74
C GLY A 46 -6.93 -1.64 -7.73
N PHE A 47 -7.20 -2.88 -7.28
CA PHE A 47 -8.52 -3.51 -7.46
C PHE A 47 -9.70 -2.69 -6.91
N ALA A 48 -9.58 -2.07 -5.73
CA ALA A 48 -10.65 -1.23 -5.23
C ALA A 48 -10.94 0.00 -6.12
N PRO A 49 -9.98 0.93 -6.34
CA PRO A 49 -10.25 2.14 -7.12
C PRO A 49 -10.40 1.90 -8.62
N LEU A 50 -9.72 0.92 -9.21
CA LEU A 50 -9.70 0.71 -10.66
C LEU A 50 -10.73 -0.30 -11.15
N LEU A 51 -11.26 -1.15 -10.28
CA LEU A 51 -12.19 -2.22 -10.66
C LEU A 51 -13.49 -2.20 -9.86
N ALA A 52 -13.41 -2.30 -8.53
CA ALA A 52 -14.61 -2.39 -7.70
C ALA A 52 -15.44 -1.11 -7.77
N THR A 53 -14.86 0.06 -7.49
CA THR A 53 -15.59 1.34 -7.50
C THR A 53 -16.27 1.62 -8.85
N PRO A 54 -15.58 1.48 -10.02
CA PRO A 54 -16.25 1.59 -11.31
C PRO A 54 -17.41 0.61 -11.51
N MET A 55 -17.34 -0.61 -10.98
CA MET A 55 -18.47 -1.56 -11.07
C MET A 55 -19.70 -1.06 -10.31
N PHE A 56 -19.53 -0.50 -9.11
CA PHE A 56 -20.63 0.13 -8.37
C PHE A 56 -21.23 1.30 -9.17
N GLU A 57 -20.39 2.14 -9.76
CA GLU A 57 -20.84 3.28 -10.57
C GLU A 57 -21.62 2.83 -11.80
N GLN A 58 -21.15 1.80 -12.50
CA GLN A 58 -21.83 1.26 -13.69
C GLN A 58 -23.18 0.60 -13.32
N LEU A 59 -23.24 -0.14 -12.22
CA LEU A 59 -24.50 -0.74 -11.77
C LEU A 59 -25.53 0.33 -11.39
N ASN A 60 -25.06 1.40 -10.73
CA ASN A 60 -25.90 2.56 -10.41
C ASN A 60 -26.37 3.30 -11.67
N ALA A 61 -25.52 3.44 -12.69
CA ALA A 61 -25.89 4.02 -13.97
C ALA A 61 -26.93 3.16 -14.72
N TYR A 62 -26.74 1.84 -14.73
CA TYR A 62 -27.69 0.89 -15.29
C TYR A 62 -29.06 0.99 -14.61
N ASN A 63 -29.07 0.97 -13.27
CA ASN A 63 -30.30 1.13 -12.49
C ASN A 63 -31.03 2.43 -12.85
N LYS A 64 -30.30 3.55 -13.02
CA LYS A 64 -30.90 4.82 -13.44
C LYS A 64 -31.53 4.75 -14.84
N GLN A 65 -30.92 4.02 -15.77
CA GLN A 65 -31.43 3.87 -17.14
C GLN A 65 -32.63 2.93 -17.22
N GLN A 66 -32.63 1.84 -16.45
CA GLN A 66 -33.70 0.84 -16.44
C GLN A 66 -34.90 1.20 -15.55
N ARG A 67 -34.92 2.39 -14.93
CA ARG A 67 -36.00 2.80 -14.01
C ARG A 67 -37.36 2.86 -14.72
N ALA A 68 -38.02 1.71 -14.77
CA ALA A 68 -39.45 1.52 -14.96
C ALA A 68 -40.04 1.08 -13.60
N GLY A 69 -39.93 1.93 -12.58
CA GLY A 69 -40.45 1.64 -11.23
C GLY A 69 -39.75 2.38 -10.09
N GLU A 70 -40.22 2.14 -8.86
CA GLU A 70 -39.74 2.81 -7.63
C GLU A 70 -38.51 2.14 -6.99
N ILE A 71 -38.15 0.91 -7.41
CA ILE A 71 -37.08 0.11 -6.82
C ILE A 71 -35.98 -0.13 -7.85
N ASN A 72 -34.71 -0.06 -7.42
CA ASN A 72 -33.56 -0.41 -8.26
C ASN A 72 -33.53 -1.93 -8.53
N THR A 73 -33.32 -2.31 -9.78
CA THR A 73 -33.22 -3.72 -10.20
C THR A 73 -32.05 -4.46 -9.52
N TYR A 74 -30.92 -3.78 -9.32
CA TYR A 74 -29.74 -4.34 -8.68
C TYR A 74 -29.29 -3.54 -7.46
N SER A 75 -28.66 -4.24 -6.51
CA SER A 75 -28.24 -3.74 -5.21
C SER A 75 -26.72 -3.59 -5.10
N GLY A 76 -26.25 -3.00 -4.00
CA GLY A 76 -24.82 -3.00 -3.67
C GLY A 76 -24.24 -4.40 -3.46
N ALA A 77 -25.04 -5.38 -3.02
CA ALA A 77 -24.60 -6.76 -2.85
C ALA A 77 -24.27 -7.43 -4.20
N ASP A 78 -24.99 -7.08 -5.26
CA ASP A 78 -24.70 -7.56 -6.61
C ASP A 78 -23.36 -7.00 -7.11
N ALA A 79 -23.11 -5.70 -6.88
CA ALA A 79 -21.82 -5.09 -7.20
C ALA A 79 -20.67 -5.72 -6.42
N LEU A 80 -20.86 -6.03 -5.12
CA LEU A 80 -19.86 -6.74 -4.32
C LEU A 80 -19.57 -8.14 -4.89
N THR A 81 -20.61 -8.87 -5.29
CA THR A 81 -20.48 -10.21 -5.87
C THR A 81 -19.70 -10.15 -7.19
N LEU A 82 -20.03 -9.21 -8.07
CA LEU A 82 -19.33 -8.98 -9.34
C LEU A 82 -17.87 -8.58 -9.11
N ALA A 83 -17.61 -7.67 -8.18
CA ALA A 83 -16.26 -7.24 -7.84
C ALA A 83 -15.44 -8.41 -7.28
N ARG A 84 -15.99 -9.20 -6.35
CA ARG A 84 -15.32 -10.38 -5.78
C ARG A 84 -14.98 -11.39 -6.86
N PHE A 85 -15.94 -11.68 -7.75
CA PHE A 85 -15.76 -12.61 -8.85
C PHE A 85 -14.65 -12.16 -9.79
N ALA A 86 -14.65 -10.88 -10.18
CA ALA A 86 -13.63 -10.33 -11.07
C ALA A 86 -12.24 -10.33 -10.43
N ILE A 87 -12.12 -9.88 -9.18
CA ILE A 87 -10.84 -9.85 -8.45
C ILE A 87 -10.30 -11.26 -8.27
N ASN A 88 -11.13 -12.22 -7.83
CA ASN A 88 -10.73 -13.61 -7.70
C ASN A 88 -10.23 -14.17 -9.04
N THR A 89 -10.98 -13.96 -10.12
CA THR A 89 -10.59 -14.42 -11.47
C THR A 89 -9.21 -13.91 -11.89
N LEU A 90 -8.90 -12.65 -11.58
CA LEU A 90 -7.59 -12.05 -11.88
C LEU A 90 -6.48 -12.59 -10.96
N GLN A 91 -6.77 -12.75 -9.67
CA GLN A 91 -5.82 -13.29 -8.68
C GLN A 91 -5.52 -14.78 -8.88
N ARG A 92 -6.45 -15.58 -9.44
CA ARG A 92 -6.17 -16.97 -9.84
C ARG A 92 -4.95 -17.07 -10.75
N LYS A 93 -4.80 -16.13 -11.70
CA LYS A 93 -3.61 -16.06 -12.57
C LYS A 93 -2.32 -15.88 -11.77
N TRP A 94 -2.34 -15.16 -10.65
CA TRP A 94 -1.15 -14.99 -9.82
C TRP A 94 -0.67 -16.33 -9.23
N ILE A 95 -1.63 -17.17 -8.82
CA ILE A 95 -1.41 -18.52 -8.28
C ILE A 95 -1.02 -19.49 -9.39
N ASP A 96 -1.71 -19.44 -10.54
CA ASP A 96 -1.46 -20.34 -11.67
C ASP A 96 -0.11 -20.13 -12.34
N MET A 97 0.51 -18.96 -12.15
CA MET A 97 1.87 -18.69 -12.59
C MET A 97 2.96 -19.27 -11.66
N LEU A 98 2.61 -19.73 -10.46
CA LEU A 98 3.59 -20.33 -9.54
C LEU A 98 3.82 -21.80 -9.88
N PRO A 99 5.08 -22.28 -9.93
CA PRO A 99 5.36 -23.70 -10.09
C PRO A 99 5.01 -24.49 -8.84
N GLU A 100 4.82 -25.81 -8.98
CA GLU A 100 4.88 -26.70 -7.82
C GLU A 100 6.35 -26.89 -7.38
N PRO A 101 6.65 -27.01 -6.06
CA PRO A 101 5.71 -27.07 -4.92
C PRO A 101 5.38 -25.71 -4.29
N GLU A 102 5.76 -24.58 -4.89
CA GLU A 102 5.54 -23.24 -4.32
C GLU A 102 4.04 -22.91 -4.23
N ARG A 103 3.30 -23.23 -5.30
CA ARG A 103 1.85 -23.02 -5.36
C ARG A 103 1.09 -23.69 -4.21
N ALA A 104 1.40 -24.95 -3.89
CA ALA A 104 0.74 -25.70 -2.82
C ALA A 104 0.98 -25.12 -1.41
N GLN A 105 2.02 -24.30 -1.23
CA GLN A 105 2.36 -23.68 0.05
C GLN A 105 1.60 -22.38 0.31
N VAL A 106 1.05 -21.74 -0.71
CA VAL A 106 0.37 -20.45 -0.56
C VAL A 106 -0.83 -20.57 0.39
N ARG A 107 -0.92 -19.62 1.33
CA ARG A 107 -2.03 -19.47 2.29
C ARG A 107 -2.69 -18.10 2.21
N VAL A 108 -1.96 -17.08 1.74
CA VAL A 108 -2.41 -15.69 1.64
C VAL A 108 -2.14 -15.14 0.25
N ILE A 109 -3.13 -14.45 -0.34
CA ILE A 109 -2.92 -13.57 -1.48
C ILE A 109 -2.84 -12.14 -0.98
N ALA A 110 -1.72 -11.46 -1.25
CA ALA A 110 -1.48 -10.10 -0.80
C ALA A 110 -1.39 -9.13 -1.99
N ASP A 111 -2.28 -8.14 -2.03
CA ASP A 111 -2.19 -7.02 -2.96
C ASP A 111 -1.54 -5.82 -2.26
N LYS A 112 -0.61 -5.16 -2.93
CA LYS A 112 0.02 -3.95 -2.42
C LYS A 112 -0.38 -2.81 -3.32
N SER A 113 -1.35 -2.03 -2.88
CA SER A 113 -1.81 -0.84 -3.59
C SER A 113 -1.96 0.27 -2.54
N PRO A 114 -1.02 1.23 -2.45
CA PRO A 114 -1.02 2.24 -1.39
C PRO A 114 -2.37 2.95 -1.27
N GLU A 115 -2.97 3.27 -2.42
CA GLU A 115 -4.28 3.94 -2.56
C GLU A 115 -5.46 3.18 -1.93
N HIS A 116 -5.33 1.87 -1.67
CA HIS A 116 -6.36 1.11 -0.94
C HIS A 116 -6.59 1.63 0.48
N ALA A 117 -5.66 2.43 1.03
CA ALA A 117 -5.87 3.17 2.28
C ALA A 117 -7.15 4.02 2.28
N LEU A 118 -7.64 4.43 1.10
CA LEU A 118 -8.85 5.22 0.93
C LEU A 118 -10.10 4.37 0.64
N SER A 119 -9.98 3.04 0.58
CA SER A 119 -11.03 2.13 0.12
C SER A 119 -11.10 0.84 0.95
N LEU A 120 -10.64 0.87 2.19
CA LEU A 120 -10.66 -0.29 3.10
C LEU A 120 -12.09 -0.77 3.36
N ASP A 121 -13.09 0.11 3.43
CA ASP A 121 -14.50 -0.29 3.57
C ASP A 121 -14.98 -1.13 2.38
N VAL A 122 -14.61 -0.74 1.15
CA VAL A 122 -14.96 -1.48 -0.06
C VAL A 122 -14.29 -2.85 -0.06
N LEU A 123 -12.99 -2.90 0.27
CA LEU A 123 -12.25 -4.15 0.35
C LEU A 123 -12.79 -5.08 1.44
N ASN A 124 -13.14 -4.53 2.61
CA ASN A 124 -13.74 -5.30 3.70
C ASN A 124 -15.13 -5.82 3.32
N ALA A 125 -15.93 -5.05 2.59
CA ALA A 125 -17.23 -5.51 2.11
C ALA A 125 -17.08 -6.68 1.09
N ILE A 126 -16.03 -6.67 0.26
CA ILE A 126 -15.73 -7.76 -0.69
C ILE A 126 -15.12 -8.97 0.05
N TYR A 127 -14.28 -8.72 1.05
CA TYR A 127 -13.53 -9.72 1.82
C TYR A 127 -13.62 -9.42 3.33
N PRO A 128 -14.70 -9.84 4.02
CA PRO A 128 -14.94 -9.46 5.43
C PRO A 128 -13.92 -9.94 6.46
N LYS A 129 -12.99 -10.82 6.07
CA LYS A 129 -11.90 -11.33 6.90
C LYS A 129 -10.53 -10.90 6.39
N MET A 130 -10.48 -9.90 5.51
CA MET A 130 -9.21 -9.40 4.97
C MET A 130 -8.35 -8.79 6.07
N LYS A 131 -7.04 -8.81 5.85
CA LYS A 131 -6.04 -8.17 6.73
C LYS A 131 -5.42 -6.97 6.02
N ALA A 132 -5.42 -5.81 6.66
CA ALA A 132 -4.79 -4.60 6.18
C ALA A 132 -3.47 -4.36 6.91
N ILE A 133 -2.37 -4.27 6.15
CA ILE A 133 -1.06 -3.88 6.67
C ILE A 133 -0.81 -2.44 6.25
N HIS A 134 -0.88 -1.51 7.19
CA HIS A 134 -0.66 -0.09 6.95
C HIS A 134 0.77 0.31 7.31
N ILE A 135 1.58 0.64 6.31
CA ILE A 135 2.91 1.20 6.53
C ILE A 135 2.87 2.72 6.50
N ILE A 136 3.34 3.32 7.59
CA ILE A 136 3.43 4.77 7.79
C ILE A 136 4.91 5.16 7.80
N ARG A 137 5.20 6.31 7.19
CA ARG A 137 6.51 6.96 7.23
C ARG A 137 6.32 8.45 7.45
N ASP A 138 7.33 9.14 7.98
CA ASP A 138 7.36 10.61 8.03
C ASP A 138 6.93 11.20 6.67
N GLY A 139 5.88 12.00 6.67
CA GLY A 139 5.29 12.54 5.45
C GLY A 139 6.23 13.45 4.66
N ARG A 140 7.18 14.09 5.34
CA ARG A 140 8.20 14.95 4.73
C ARG A 140 9.23 14.11 3.97
N ASP A 141 9.57 12.93 4.47
CA ASP A 141 10.41 11.99 3.74
C ASP A 141 9.67 11.38 2.54
N CYS A 142 8.38 11.06 2.71
CA CYS A 142 7.53 10.60 1.61
C CYS A 142 7.47 11.64 0.49
N LEU A 143 7.33 12.92 0.85
CA LEU A 143 7.37 14.06 -0.06
C LEU A 143 8.68 14.10 -0.87
N VAL A 144 9.83 14.07 -0.20
CA VAL A 144 11.15 14.04 -0.87
C VAL A 144 11.26 12.86 -1.82
N SER A 145 10.87 11.67 -1.37
CA SER A 145 10.91 10.47 -2.21
C SER A 145 9.94 10.56 -3.40
N GLY A 146 8.79 11.22 -3.22
CA GLY A 146 7.80 11.48 -4.26
C GLY A 146 8.31 12.45 -5.30
N TRP A 147 9.01 13.51 -4.88
CA TRP A 147 9.62 14.49 -5.77
C TRP A 147 10.60 13.83 -6.74
N HIS A 148 11.60 13.11 -6.21
CA HIS A 148 12.59 12.42 -7.04
C HIS A 148 11.97 11.35 -7.95
N TYR A 149 10.97 10.62 -7.46
CA TYR A 149 10.25 9.63 -8.24
C TYR A 149 9.56 10.25 -9.47
N ASN A 150 8.83 11.36 -9.27
CA ASN A 150 8.10 12.02 -10.36
C ASN A 150 9.05 12.70 -11.36
N ILE A 151 10.15 13.29 -10.88
CA ILE A 151 11.20 13.85 -11.75
C ILE A 151 11.81 12.76 -12.64
N ARG A 152 12.11 11.58 -12.09
CA ARG A 152 12.61 10.44 -12.87
C ARG A 152 11.61 9.97 -13.93
N GLY A 153 10.33 9.89 -13.57
CA GLY A 153 9.29 9.38 -14.46
C GLY A 153 9.00 10.31 -15.64
N ASN A 154 8.67 11.57 -15.37
CA ASN A 154 8.41 12.58 -16.39
C ASN A 154 8.60 14.00 -15.83
N ALA A 155 9.87 14.45 -15.77
CA ALA A 155 10.22 15.75 -15.22
C ALA A 155 9.46 16.93 -15.86
N LYS A 156 9.23 16.90 -17.18
CA LYS A 156 8.54 17.98 -17.90
C LYS A 156 7.09 18.10 -17.45
N ALA A 157 6.35 16.99 -17.47
CA ALA A 157 4.95 16.98 -17.05
C ALA A 157 4.83 17.35 -15.56
N PHE A 158 5.68 16.77 -14.70
CA PHE A 158 5.66 17.06 -13.28
C PHE A 158 5.92 18.54 -12.96
N ARG A 159 6.95 19.14 -13.56
CA ARG A 159 7.27 20.57 -13.36
C ARG A 159 6.25 21.52 -13.99
N SER A 160 5.49 21.08 -14.99
CA SER A 160 4.36 21.87 -15.50
C SER A 160 3.17 21.90 -14.54
N GLN A 161 3.01 20.86 -13.72
CA GLN A 161 1.94 20.79 -12.71
C GLN A 161 2.35 21.42 -11.39
N PHE A 162 3.60 21.22 -10.96
CA PHE A 162 4.14 21.74 -9.72
C PHE A 162 5.37 22.60 -10.00
N VAL A 163 5.13 23.92 -10.05
CA VAL A 163 6.14 24.92 -10.41
C VAL A 163 7.21 25.10 -9.34
N SER A 164 6.94 24.66 -8.11
CA SER A 164 7.85 24.76 -6.97
C SER A 164 7.71 23.58 -6.00
N MET A 165 8.73 23.39 -5.14
CA MET A 165 8.70 22.37 -4.09
C MET A 165 7.55 22.61 -3.11
N GLU A 166 7.23 23.87 -2.78
CA GLU A 166 6.14 24.26 -1.90
C GLU A 166 4.77 23.89 -2.48
N SER A 167 4.56 24.13 -3.79
CA SER A 167 3.30 23.73 -4.45
C SER A 167 3.10 22.21 -4.40
N TYR A 168 4.18 21.43 -4.58
CA TYR A 168 4.13 19.99 -4.45
C TYR A 168 3.96 19.55 -2.98
N ALA A 169 4.61 20.22 -2.03
CA ALA A 169 4.50 19.96 -0.60
C ALA A 169 3.06 20.12 -0.12
N SER A 170 2.40 21.21 -0.51
CA SER A 170 0.99 21.47 -0.23
C SER A 170 0.08 20.38 -0.78
N TYR A 171 0.21 20.08 -2.09
CA TYR A 171 -0.56 19.02 -2.74
C TYR A 171 -0.34 17.66 -2.08
N PHE A 172 0.92 17.29 -1.84
CA PHE A 172 1.25 15.98 -1.29
C PHE A 172 0.74 15.82 0.13
N ALA A 173 0.88 16.84 0.98
CA ALA A 173 0.31 16.83 2.33
C ALA A 173 -1.21 16.64 2.28
N GLN A 174 -1.90 17.49 1.52
CA GLN A 174 -3.36 17.59 1.51
C GLN A 174 -4.05 16.42 0.78
N GLN A 175 -3.48 15.97 -0.34
CA GLN A 175 -4.14 15.03 -1.26
C GLN A 175 -3.57 13.62 -1.20
N GLN A 176 -2.42 13.40 -0.56
CA GLN A 176 -1.78 12.09 -0.49
C GLN A 176 -1.53 11.66 0.95
N TRP A 177 -0.66 12.34 1.68
CA TRP A 177 -0.18 11.83 2.96
C TRP A 177 -1.24 11.88 4.06
N VAL A 178 -1.86 13.03 4.33
CA VAL A 178 -2.87 13.16 5.39
C VAL A 178 -4.08 12.25 5.11
N PRO A 179 -4.69 12.22 3.91
CA PRO A 179 -5.84 11.35 3.67
C PRO A 179 -5.50 9.86 3.79
N SER A 180 -4.37 9.41 3.22
CA SER A 180 -3.98 8.00 3.30
C SER A 180 -3.76 7.56 4.74
N VAL A 181 -3.08 8.37 5.54
CA VAL A 181 -2.79 8.01 6.93
C VAL A 181 -4.05 8.08 7.78
N THR A 182 -4.80 9.18 7.72
CA THR A 182 -5.96 9.37 8.60
C THR A 182 -7.07 8.36 8.31
N ARG A 183 -7.41 8.10 7.03
CA ARG A 183 -8.46 7.13 6.71
C ARG A 183 -8.10 5.70 7.07
N ALA A 184 -6.87 5.27 6.79
CA ALA A 184 -6.43 3.93 7.15
C ALA A 184 -6.44 3.72 8.67
N ARG A 185 -5.99 4.72 9.45
CA ARG A 185 -6.01 4.66 10.92
C ARG A 185 -7.41 4.70 11.50
N GLN A 186 -8.28 5.55 10.97
CA GLN A 186 -9.70 5.61 11.37
C GLN A 186 -10.40 4.28 11.14
N TRP A 187 -10.19 3.67 9.97
CA TRP A 187 -10.72 2.35 9.67
C TRP A 187 -10.14 1.28 10.62
N GLY A 188 -8.82 1.31 10.84
CA GLY A 188 -8.12 0.37 11.71
C GLY A 188 -8.58 0.42 13.17
N ALA A 189 -8.94 1.61 13.68
CA ALA A 189 -9.48 1.76 15.02
C ALA A 189 -10.81 0.99 15.23
N GLY A 190 -11.60 0.81 14.16
CA GLY A 190 -12.82 0.00 14.18
C GLY A 190 -12.60 -1.50 13.88
N HIS A 191 -11.41 -1.91 13.46
CA HIS A 191 -11.11 -3.27 12.99
C HIS A 191 -9.75 -3.77 13.51
N PRO A 192 -9.51 -3.81 14.83
CA PRO A 192 -8.19 -4.10 15.41
C PRO A 192 -7.63 -5.48 15.00
N ASP A 193 -8.49 -6.49 14.85
CA ASP A 193 -8.06 -7.85 14.46
C ASP A 193 -7.71 -7.97 12.95
N GLN A 194 -8.11 -6.98 12.16
CA GLN A 194 -7.87 -6.92 10.72
C GLN A 194 -6.84 -5.85 10.34
N TYR A 195 -6.23 -5.15 11.29
CA TYR A 195 -5.38 -4.00 11.02
C TYR A 195 -4.04 -4.08 11.75
N LEU A 196 -2.95 -4.02 10.98
CA LEU A 196 -1.59 -3.90 11.49
C LEU A 196 -0.98 -2.58 11.03
N GLU A 197 -0.70 -1.68 11.97
CA GLU A 197 0.06 -0.45 11.73
C GLU A 197 1.56 -0.68 11.95
N LEU A 198 2.37 -0.27 10.99
CA LEU A 198 3.82 -0.36 11.01
C LEU A 198 4.45 1.00 10.67
N ARG A 199 5.64 1.25 11.22
CA ARG A 199 6.45 2.41 10.85
C ARG A 199 7.61 1.99 9.97
N TYR A 200 7.84 2.72 8.88
CA TYR A 200 8.99 2.52 8.01
C TYR A 200 10.31 2.62 8.78
N GLU A 201 10.39 3.53 9.74
CA GLU A 201 11.56 3.74 10.59
C GLU A 201 11.81 2.53 11.51
N ALA A 202 10.74 1.90 12.03
CA ALA A 202 10.86 0.67 12.81
C ALA A 202 11.28 -0.52 11.92
N LEU A 203 10.74 -0.60 10.70
CA LEU A 203 11.14 -1.62 9.73
C LEU A 203 12.61 -1.47 9.32
N LEU A 204 13.11 -0.24 9.19
CA LEU A 204 14.54 0.04 8.97
C LEU A 204 15.41 -0.38 10.15
N ALA A 205 15.00 -0.04 11.38
CA ALA A 205 15.80 -0.26 12.57
C ALA A 205 15.81 -1.72 13.04
N SER A 206 14.70 -2.45 12.86
CA SER A 206 14.51 -3.80 13.37
C SER A 206 13.73 -4.67 12.38
N PRO A 207 14.30 -4.93 11.18
CA PRO A 207 13.60 -5.60 10.08
C PRO A 207 13.11 -6.99 10.47
N ASP A 208 13.90 -7.79 11.18
CA ASP A 208 13.54 -9.14 11.64
C ASP A 208 12.30 -9.15 12.54
N GLU A 209 12.24 -8.22 13.51
CA GLU A 209 11.11 -8.09 14.43
C GLU A 209 9.84 -7.70 13.67
N GLN A 210 9.92 -6.70 12.80
CA GLN A 210 8.76 -6.25 12.03
C GLN A 210 8.32 -7.33 11.03
N ALA A 211 9.23 -8.09 10.42
CA ALA A 211 8.90 -9.22 9.55
C ALA A 211 8.13 -10.32 10.31
N ARG A 212 8.59 -10.71 11.51
CA ARG A 212 7.84 -11.65 12.37
C ARG A 212 6.44 -11.15 12.66
N ARG A 213 6.33 -9.89 13.08
CA ARG A 213 5.04 -9.27 13.40
C ARG A 213 4.09 -9.26 12.19
N ILE A 214 4.59 -9.02 10.98
CA ILE A 214 3.81 -9.11 9.74
C ILE A 214 3.32 -10.53 9.51
N PHE A 215 4.21 -11.53 9.58
CA PHE A 215 3.87 -12.91 9.24
C PHE A 215 2.97 -13.57 10.31
N ASP A 216 3.21 -13.29 11.59
CA ASP A 216 2.32 -13.67 12.69
C ASP A 216 0.94 -13.05 12.50
N PHE A 217 0.87 -11.76 12.18
CA PHE A 217 -0.39 -11.09 11.88
C PHE A 217 -1.08 -11.71 10.69
N LEU A 218 -0.38 -12.14 9.64
CA LEU A 218 -0.96 -12.83 8.50
C LEU A 218 -1.38 -14.28 8.82
N GLY A 219 -0.80 -14.89 9.85
CA GLY A 219 -1.02 -16.29 10.21
C GLY A 219 -0.24 -17.27 9.33
N VAL A 220 0.97 -16.88 8.94
CA VAL A 220 1.90 -17.68 8.12
C VAL A 220 3.22 -17.92 8.88
N ASP A 221 4.08 -18.80 8.38
CA ASP A 221 5.33 -19.21 9.03
C ASP A 221 6.27 -18.02 9.35
N ALA A 222 6.50 -17.77 10.64
CA ALA A 222 7.42 -16.73 11.12
C ALA A 222 8.69 -17.33 11.78
N THR A 223 9.07 -18.57 11.44
CA THR A 223 10.26 -19.22 12.02
C THR A 223 11.58 -18.54 11.61
N GLY A 224 12.64 -18.77 12.40
CA GLY A 224 13.99 -18.21 12.15
C GLY A 224 14.48 -18.35 10.70
N PRO A 225 14.47 -19.56 10.11
CA PRO A 225 14.96 -19.76 8.74
C PRO A 225 14.17 -18.97 7.67
N VAL A 226 12.86 -18.83 7.84
CA VAL A 226 12.04 -18.03 6.90
C VAL A 226 12.38 -16.55 7.04
N ILE A 227 12.46 -16.04 8.28
CA ILE A 227 12.80 -14.64 8.54
C ILE A 227 14.18 -14.30 8.01
N GLU A 228 15.20 -15.11 8.32
CA GLU A 228 16.57 -14.90 7.84
C GLU A 228 16.63 -14.79 6.32
N ARG A 229 15.99 -15.72 5.61
CA ARG A 229 15.90 -15.70 4.14
C ARG A 229 15.19 -14.45 3.61
N VAL A 230 14.09 -14.06 4.25
CA VAL A 230 13.32 -12.85 3.86
C VAL A 230 14.20 -11.62 4.05
N ILE A 231 14.84 -11.45 5.21
CA ILE A 231 15.68 -10.28 5.50
C ILE A 231 16.89 -10.21 4.58
N GLU A 232 17.58 -11.34 4.35
CA GLU A 232 18.73 -11.39 3.45
C GLU A 232 18.35 -10.90 2.03
N ARG A 233 17.25 -11.42 1.48
CA ARG A 233 16.82 -11.10 0.10
C ARG A 233 16.19 -9.71 -0.04
N THR A 234 15.76 -9.11 1.06
CA THR A 234 15.03 -7.84 1.06
C THR A 234 15.74 -6.72 1.79
N SER A 235 16.99 -6.94 2.20
CA SER A 235 17.84 -5.87 2.72
C SER A 235 17.97 -4.74 1.69
N PHE A 236 18.26 -3.53 2.17
CA PHE A 236 18.51 -2.41 1.26
C PHE A 236 19.61 -2.75 0.26
N ARG A 237 20.69 -3.40 0.72
CA ARG A 237 21.82 -3.80 -0.14
C ARG A 237 21.36 -4.74 -1.26
N SER A 238 20.57 -5.76 -0.94
CA SER A 238 20.02 -6.71 -1.93
C SER A 238 19.09 -6.01 -2.93
N LEU A 239 18.17 -5.17 -2.45
CA LEU A 239 17.17 -4.49 -3.29
C LEU A 239 17.74 -3.30 -4.09
N SER A 240 18.87 -2.74 -3.67
CA SER A 240 19.51 -1.58 -4.29
C SER A 240 20.59 -1.93 -5.31
N GLY A 241 20.91 -3.23 -5.46
CA GLY A 241 21.99 -3.72 -6.33
C GLY A 241 23.38 -3.62 -5.71
N GLY A 242 23.48 -3.74 -4.39
CA GLY A 242 24.75 -3.79 -3.66
C GLY A 242 25.15 -2.51 -2.93
N ARG A 243 24.32 -1.46 -2.97
CA ARG A 243 24.61 -0.17 -2.33
C ARG A 243 24.42 -0.20 -0.83
N ASP A 244 25.24 0.59 -0.14
CA ASP A 244 25.11 0.81 1.30
C ASP A 244 24.05 1.88 1.60
N GLN A 245 23.43 1.81 2.77
CA GLN A 245 22.45 2.82 3.18
C GLN A 245 23.11 4.20 3.23
N GLY A 246 22.42 5.22 2.68
CA GLY A 246 22.96 6.56 2.50
C GLY A 246 23.47 6.83 1.09
N GLU A 247 23.90 5.79 0.35
CA GLU A 247 24.31 5.93 -1.04
C GLU A 247 23.11 6.19 -1.94
N THR A 248 23.06 7.39 -2.53
CA THR A 248 21.88 7.86 -3.24
C THR A 248 21.93 7.49 -4.72
N ASN A 249 20.86 6.87 -5.22
CA ASN A 249 20.60 6.71 -6.65
C ASN A 249 19.17 7.16 -6.99
N ASN A 250 19.03 8.34 -7.59
CA ASN A 250 17.73 8.91 -7.97
C ASN A 250 17.04 8.15 -9.11
N GLN A 251 17.76 7.25 -9.80
CA GLN A 251 17.18 6.36 -10.80
C GLN A 251 16.57 5.09 -10.18
N SER A 252 16.80 4.81 -8.89
CA SER A 252 16.31 3.60 -8.22
C SER A 252 15.03 3.82 -7.38
N HIS A 253 14.18 2.81 -7.29
CA HIS A 253 13.06 2.80 -6.32
C HIS A 253 13.57 2.80 -4.87
N PHE A 254 14.68 2.10 -4.60
CA PHE A 254 15.37 2.08 -3.32
C PHE A 254 16.43 3.18 -3.32
N ARG A 255 16.00 4.45 -3.28
CA ARG A 255 16.87 5.62 -3.55
C ARG A 255 18.07 5.72 -2.60
N LYS A 256 17.82 5.80 -1.28
CA LYS A 256 18.84 6.08 -0.25
C LYS A 256 18.80 5.11 0.93
N GLY A 257 17.65 4.51 1.23
CA GLY A 257 17.54 3.49 2.30
C GLY A 257 17.60 4.03 3.72
N VAL A 258 17.38 5.33 3.90
CA VAL A 258 17.43 6.01 5.21
C VAL A 258 16.14 6.81 5.45
N SER A 259 15.91 7.17 6.71
CA SER A 259 14.88 8.12 7.14
C SER A 259 15.48 9.48 7.53
N GLY A 260 14.66 10.52 7.55
CA GLY A 260 15.02 11.86 7.99
C GLY A 260 15.74 12.73 6.98
N SER A 261 15.84 12.31 5.71
CA SER A 261 16.50 13.09 4.64
C SER A 261 15.77 14.38 4.31
N TRP A 262 14.50 14.50 4.69
CA TRP A 262 13.75 15.75 4.53
C TRP A 262 14.42 16.96 5.18
N ARG A 263 15.22 16.78 6.24
CA ARG A 263 15.92 17.86 6.94
C ARG A 263 16.98 18.53 6.08
N GLU A 264 17.55 17.79 5.13
CA GLU A 264 18.62 18.25 4.25
C GLU A 264 18.08 18.62 2.86
N GLU A 265 17.00 17.96 2.42
CA GLU A 265 16.51 18.06 1.04
C GLU A 265 15.33 19.03 0.86
N LEU A 266 14.61 19.39 1.94
CA LEU A 266 13.53 20.38 1.88
C LEU A 266 14.02 21.73 2.34
N ASP A 267 13.68 22.77 1.58
CA ASP A 267 13.88 24.14 2.02
C ASP A 267 12.88 24.50 3.15
N PRO A 268 13.20 25.48 4.01
CA PRO A 268 12.33 25.85 5.13
C PRO A 268 10.91 26.29 4.73
N ALA A 269 10.70 26.84 3.53
CA ALA A 269 9.36 27.23 3.09
C ALA A 269 8.50 26.00 2.78
N SER A 270 9.06 25.02 2.07
CA SER A 270 8.41 23.74 1.80
C SER A 270 8.06 22.98 3.09
N VAL A 271 8.97 22.96 4.07
CA VAL A 271 8.72 22.37 5.39
C VAL A 271 7.55 23.05 6.09
N ARG A 272 7.56 24.40 6.15
CA ARG A 272 6.46 25.16 6.77
C ARG A 272 5.12 24.89 6.11
N VAL A 273 5.06 24.89 4.78
CA VAL A 273 3.83 24.60 4.02
C VAL A 273 3.31 23.20 4.32
N PHE A 274 4.21 22.21 4.35
CA PHE A 274 3.83 20.84 4.69
C PHE A 274 3.27 20.75 6.12
N GLU A 275 3.99 21.31 7.10
CA GLU A 275 3.61 21.24 8.52
C GLU A 275 2.36 22.06 8.87
N GLN A 276 2.06 23.14 8.12
CA GLN A 276 0.80 23.87 8.26
C GLN A 276 -0.43 23.00 7.96
N ILE A 277 -0.29 22.04 7.03
CA ILE A 277 -1.38 21.15 6.61
C ILE A 277 -1.37 19.85 7.41
N ALA A 278 -0.18 19.29 7.62
CA ALA A 278 0.02 17.94 8.11
C ALA A 278 0.46 17.87 9.58
N GLY A 279 0.67 19.02 10.23
CA GLY A 279 1.25 19.12 11.58
C GLY A 279 0.55 18.26 12.61
N ASP A 280 -0.78 18.31 12.68
CA ASP A 280 -1.54 17.54 13.67
C ASP A 280 -1.42 16.03 13.44
N THR A 281 -1.32 15.62 12.16
CA THR A 281 -1.10 14.21 11.81
C THR A 281 0.34 13.79 12.12
N LEU A 282 1.33 14.67 11.94
CA LEU A 282 2.71 14.42 12.37
C LEU A 282 2.80 14.23 13.89
N ASP A 283 2.18 15.13 14.66
CA ASP A 283 2.16 15.09 16.12
C ASP A 283 1.46 13.83 16.64
N ALA A 284 0.31 13.48 16.07
CA ALA A 284 -0.45 12.27 16.42
C ALA A 284 0.31 10.96 16.11
N LEU A 285 1.37 11.03 15.29
CA LEU A 285 2.27 9.92 14.97
C LEU A 285 3.62 10.06 15.68
N GLY A 286 3.83 11.12 16.48
CA GLY A 286 5.10 11.39 17.16
C GLY A 286 6.26 11.73 16.20
N TYR A 287 5.99 12.25 15.01
CA TYR A 287 7.04 12.84 14.16
C TYR A 287 7.28 14.28 14.61
N PRO A 288 8.46 14.63 15.15
CA PRO A 288 8.70 15.98 15.65
C PRO A 288 8.66 17.00 14.50
N ARG A 289 7.99 18.14 14.74
CA ARG A 289 7.98 19.30 13.83
C ARG A 289 9.37 19.93 13.75
N ALA A 290 9.66 20.64 12.66
CA ALA A 290 10.98 21.20 12.38
C ALA A 290 11.49 22.14 13.49
N SER A 291 10.58 22.96 14.04
CA SER A 291 10.87 23.85 15.19
C SER A 291 11.37 23.12 16.43
N ALA A 292 11.00 21.85 16.65
CA ALA A 292 11.42 21.06 17.79
C ALA A 292 12.80 20.39 17.59
N VAL A 293 13.32 20.34 16.36
CA VAL A 293 14.58 19.67 16.01
C VAL A 293 15.63 20.61 15.43
N GLY A 294 15.38 21.92 15.45
CA GLY A 294 16.33 22.94 14.99
C GLY A 294 16.56 22.93 13.48
N VAL A 295 15.53 22.56 12.70
CA VAL A 295 15.52 22.53 11.23
C VAL A 295 14.60 23.60 10.68
#